data_AF-A0A9E1SFM0-F1
#
_entry.id   AF-A0A9E1SFM0-F1
#
_cell.length_a   1.000
_cell.length_b   1.000
_cell.length_c   1.000
_cell.angle_alpha   90.00
_cell.angle_beta   90.00
_cell.angle_gamma   90.00
#
_symmetry.space_group_name_H-M   'P 1'
#
loop_
_entity.id
_entity.type
_entity.pdbx_description
1 polymer ?
#
loop_
_entity_poly.entity_id
_entity_poly.type
_entity_poly.pdbx_seq_one_letter_code
_entity_poly.pdbx_strand_id
1 'polypeptide(L)'
;MLFLCLLFAVLGLGLGYAARYLKVQGDPLVEQIDALLPQTQCGQCKYPGCRPYAQAVASGEADINQCPPGGEEGVAALANLLGITTKPLNTDFGQPSPPAVAYIIEQDCIGCIKCIPPCPVDAI
;
A
#
# COMPACT_ATOMS: atom_id res chain seq x y z
N MET A 1 16.37 -41.58 10.33
CA MET A 1 16.10 -40.89 9.05
C MET A 1 14.60 -40.82 8.73
N LEU A 2 13.91 -41.94 8.49
CA LEU A 2 12.48 -41.98 8.11
C LEU A 2 11.52 -41.30 9.10
N PHE A 3 11.68 -41.55 10.40
CA PHE A 3 10.86 -40.90 11.44
C PHE A 3 10.99 -39.37 11.43
N LEU A 4 12.21 -38.87 11.21
CA LEU A 4 12.47 -37.44 11.15
C LEU A 4 11.84 -36.82 9.89
N CYS A 5 11.92 -37.50 8.74
CA CYS A 5 11.24 -37.06 7.51
C CYS A 5 9.71 -37.01 7.69
N LEU A 6 9.12 -38.01 8.34
CA LEU A 6 7.67 -38.08 8.55
C LEU A 6 7.19 -36.99 9.51
N LEU A 7 7.94 -36.73 10.57
CA LEU A 7 7.68 -35.62 11.50
C LEU A 7 7.67 -34.26 10.75
N PHE A 8 8.69 -33.98 9.93
CA PHE A 8 8.76 -32.75 9.15
C PHE A 8 7.62 -32.62 8.14
N ALA A 9 7.24 -33.71 7.47
CA ALA A 9 6.12 -33.71 6.53
C ALA A 9 4.80 -33.39 7.22
N VAL A 10 4.53 -33.99 8.39
CA VAL A 10 3.31 -33.75 9.17
C VAL A 10 3.28 -32.32 9.72
N LEU A 11 4.38 -31.83 10.27
CA LEU A 11 4.47 -30.44 10.78
C LEU A 11 4.30 -29.42 9.64
N GLY A 12 4.96 -29.65 8.49
CA GLY A 12 4.84 -28.78 7.33
C GLY A 12 3.42 -28.73 6.76
N LEU A 13 2.76 -29.88 6.64
CA LEU A 13 1.36 -29.95 6.22
C LEU A 13 0.43 -29.29 7.25
N GLY A 14 0.66 -29.52 8.54
CA GLY A 14 -0.13 -28.91 9.62
C GLY A 14 -0.03 -27.38 9.63
N LEU A 15 1.18 -26.84 9.55
CA LEU A 15 1.41 -25.39 9.47
C LEU A 15 0.86 -24.79 8.17
N GLY A 16 1.06 -25.47 7.03
CA GLY A 16 0.52 -25.05 5.75
C GLY A 16 -1.02 -25.04 5.71
N TYR A 17 -1.66 -26.02 6.36
CA TYR A 17 -3.10 -26.07 6.52
C TYR A 17 -3.59 -24.95 7.43
N ALA A 18 -2.96 -24.76 8.60
CA ALA A 18 -3.30 -23.68 9.53
C ALA A 18 -3.17 -22.31 8.87
N ALA A 19 -2.12 -22.07 8.09
CA ALA A 19 -1.91 -20.81 7.36
C ALA A 19 -3.02 -20.50 6.33
N ARG A 20 -3.61 -21.53 5.71
CA ARG A 20 -4.75 -21.36 4.80
C ARG A 20 -6.07 -21.20 5.55
N TYR A 21 -6.29 -21.99 6.59
CA TYR A 21 -7.53 -22.00 7.36
C TYR A 21 -7.71 -20.72 8.18
N LEU A 22 -6.62 -20.19 8.75
CA LEU A 22 -6.60 -18.96 9.54
C LEU A 22 -6.32 -17.71 8.69
N LYS A 23 -6.42 -17.80 7.36
CA LYS A 23 -6.20 -16.64 6.49
C LYS A 23 -7.30 -15.62 6.73
N VAL A 24 -6.98 -14.59 7.51
CA VAL A 24 -7.84 -13.42 7.71
C VAL A 24 -8.00 -12.72 6.36
N GLN A 25 -9.22 -12.69 5.83
CA GLN A 25 -9.54 -11.85 4.68
C GLN A 25 -9.51 -10.41 5.16
N GLY A 26 -8.77 -9.55 4.46
CA GLY A 26 -8.70 -8.13 4.77
C GLY A 26 -10.09 -7.49 4.74
N ASP A 27 -10.26 -6.38 5.46
CA ASP A 27 -11.51 -5.62 5.40
C ASP A 27 -11.73 -5.15 3.95
N PRO A 28 -12.84 -5.55 3.29
CA PRO A 28 -13.10 -5.20 1.91
C PRO A 28 -13.17 -3.68 1.67
N LEU A 29 -13.49 -2.88 2.69
CA LEU A 29 -13.48 -1.43 2.59
C LEU A 29 -12.05 -0.88 2.50
N VAL A 30 -11.14 -1.40 3.32
CA VAL A 30 -9.73 -1.01 3.30
C VAL A 30 -9.11 -1.30 1.94
N GLU A 31 -9.39 -2.46 1.35
CA GLU A 31 -8.89 -2.79 0.00
C GLU A 31 -9.42 -1.83 -1.07
N GLN A 32 -10.69 -1.42 -0.98
CA GLN A 32 -11.28 -0.46 -1.91
C GLN A 32 -10.65 0.93 -1.77
N ILE A 33 -10.42 1.39 -0.54
CA ILE A 33 -9.76 2.66 -0.27
C ILE A 33 -8.31 2.61 -0.77
N ASP A 34 -7.57 1.56 -0.44
CA ASP A 34 -6.17 1.38 -0.85
C ASP A 34 -6.03 1.39 -2.38
N ALA A 35 -6.94 0.73 -3.10
CA ALA A 35 -6.96 0.73 -4.56
C ALA A 35 -7.18 2.12 -5.20
N LEU A 36 -7.80 3.07 -4.48
CA LEU A 36 -7.99 4.45 -4.94
C LEU A 36 -6.78 5.36 -4.63
N LEU A 37 -5.89 4.95 -3.74
CA LEU A 37 -4.71 5.73 -3.38
C LEU A 37 -3.65 5.64 -4.49
N PRO A 38 -2.76 6.64 -4.61
CA PRO A 38 -1.78 6.71 -5.70
C PRO A 38 -0.62 5.70 -5.58
N GLN A 39 -0.64 4.82 -4.57
CA GLN A 39 0.36 3.76 -4.35
C GLN A 39 1.83 4.24 -4.39
N THR A 40 2.11 5.46 -3.93
CA THR A 40 3.47 6.05 -3.96
C THR A 40 4.30 5.69 -2.74
N GLN A 41 3.68 5.20 -1.66
CA GLN A 41 4.30 4.94 -0.36
C GLN A 41 5.15 6.10 0.19
N CYS A 42 4.79 7.34 -0.14
CA CYS A 42 5.58 8.53 0.18
C CYS A 42 5.53 8.96 1.66
N GLY A 43 4.53 8.53 2.41
CA GLY A 43 4.34 8.85 3.82
C GLY A 43 4.00 10.29 4.17
N GLN A 44 3.64 11.13 3.18
CA GLN A 44 3.27 12.54 3.41
C GLN A 44 2.03 12.70 4.30
N CYS A 45 1.10 11.73 4.25
CA CYS A 45 -0.06 11.66 5.14
C CYS A 45 0.26 11.26 6.59
N LYS A 46 1.55 11.12 6.96
CA LYS A 46 2.05 10.66 8.28
C LYS A 46 1.80 9.18 8.60
N TYR A 47 1.39 8.40 7.60
CA TYR A 47 1.30 6.94 7.67
C TYR A 47 2.46 6.30 6.88
N PRO A 48 2.94 5.11 7.27
CA PRO A 48 4.11 4.49 6.63
C PRO A 48 3.85 3.98 5.19
N GLY A 49 2.63 4.09 4.67
CA GLY A 49 2.27 3.73 3.30
C GLY A 49 0.79 3.96 3.02
N CYS A 50 0.35 3.64 1.79
CA CYS A 50 -1.04 3.78 1.35
C CYS A 50 -1.99 2.89 2.14
N ARG A 51 -1.68 1.60 2.31
CA ARG A 51 -2.55 0.67 3.03
C ARG A 51 -2.81 1.05 4.51
N PRO A 52 -1.81 1.44 5.32
CA PRO A 52 -2.06 1.95 6.68
C PRO A 52 -2.91 3.22 6.71
N TYR A 53 -2.73 4.13 5.74
CA TYR A 53 -3.61 5.28 5.60
C TYR A 53 -5.05 4.86 5.25
N ALA A 54 -5.21 3.90 4.34
CA ALA A 54 -6.51 3.33 3.98
C ALA A 54 -7.23 2.71 5.20
N GLN A 55 -6.48 2.01 6.06
CA GLN A 55 -6.99 1.48 7.33
C GLN A 55 -7.47 2.60 8.26
N ALA A 56 -6.68 3.65 8.43
CA ALA A 56 -7.02 4.78 9.28
C ALA A 56 -8.24 5.57 8.76
N VAL A 57 -8.39 5.68 7.43
CA VAL A 57 -9.60 6.26 6.81
C VAL A 57 -10.81 5.36 7.05
N ALA A 58 -10.68 4.04 6.87
CA ALA A 58 -11.76 3.08 7.12
C ALA A 58 -12.21 3.06 8.59
N SER A 59 -11.27 3.22 9.54
CA SER A 59 -11.58 3.27 10.97
C SER A 59 -12.03 4.65 11.47
N GLY A 60 -11.95 5.69 10.63
CA GLY A 60 -12.27 7.06 11.00
C GLY A 60 -11.21 7.76 11.85
N GLU A 61 -10.01 7.19 11.97
CA GLU A 61 -8.85 7.80 12.63
C GLU A 61 -8.20 8.90 11.77
N ALA A 62 -8.30 8.78 10.45
CA ALA A 62 -7.80 9.76 9.49
C ALA A 62 -8.92 10.33 8.61
N ASP A 63 -8.71 11.56 8.13
CA ASP A 63 -9.61 12.20 7.17
C ASP A 63 -9.22 11.85 5.73
N ILE A 64 -10.16 11.95 4.79
CA ILE A 64 -9.98 11.55 3.37
C ILE A 64 -9.10 12.50 2.56
N ASN A 65 -8.78 13.68 3.10
CA ASN A 65 -8.13 14.76 2.39
C ASN A 65 -6.65 14.97 2.78
N GLN A 66 -5.98 13.93 3.26
CA GLN A 66 -4.61 14.03 3.82
C GLN A 66 -3.52 13.50 2.87
N CYS A 67 -3.86 13.11 1.64
CA CYS A 67 -2.92 12.53 0.67
C CYS A 67 -2.59 13.54 -0.46
N PRO A 68 -1.51 14.34 -0.35
CA PRO A 68 -1.13 15.29 -1.39
C PRO A 68 -0.95 14.69 -2.79
N PRO A 69 -0.29 13.53 -3.00
CA PRO A 69 -0.13 12.97 -4.34
C PRO A 69 -1.45 12.45 -4.94
N GLY A 70 -2.47 12.18 -4.12
CA GLY A 70 -3.81 11.86 -4.60
C GLY A 70 -4.56 13.10 -5.11
N GLY A 71 -4.19 14.28 -4.62
CA GLY A 71 -4.82 15.55 -5.01
C GLY A 71 -6.32 15.60 -4.73
N GLU A 72 -6.98 16.62 -5.28
CA GLU A 72 -8.44 16.79 -5.17
C GLU A 72 -9.22 15.61 -5.79
N GLU A 73 -8.71 15.02 -6.86
CA GLU A 73 -9.34 13.85 -7.51
C GLU A 73 -9.36 12.63 -6.58
N GLY A 74 -8.27 12.37 -5.86
CA GLY A 74 -8.19 11.33 -4.85
C GLY A 74 -9.18 11.57 -3.72
N VAL A 75 -9.27 12.80 -3.22
CA VAL A 75 -10.27 13.15 -2.18
C VAL A 75 -11.69 12.93 -2.68
N ALA A 76 -11.99 13.33 -3.91
CA ALA A 76 -13.31 13.13 -4.52
C ALA A 76 -13.64 11.64 -4.69
N ALA A 77 -12.70 10.82 -5.14
CA ALA A 77 -12.87 9.38 -5.28
C ALA A 77 -13.17 8.71 -3.93
N LEU A 78 -12.41 9.08 -2.88
CA LEU A 78 -12.62 8.58 -1.52
C LEU A 78 -13.97 9.02 -0.95
N ALA A 79 -14.36 10.28 -1.14
CA ALA A 79 -15.66 10.79 -0.70
C ALA A 79 -16.82 10.03 -1.36
N ASN A 80 -16.72 9.78 -2.67
CA ASN A 80 -17.70 9.02 -3.44
C ASN A 80 -17.80 7.57 -2.95
N LEU A 81 -16.67 6.92 -2.67
CA LEU A 81 -16.64 5.55 -2.14
C LEU A 81 -17.29 5.46 -0.75
N LEU A 82 -17.00 6.41 0.13
CA LEU A 82 -17.49 6.44 1.50
C LEU A 82 -18.89 7.04 1.65
N GLY A 83 -19.45 7.63 0.59
CA GLY A 83 -20.75 8.29 0.61
C GLY A 83 -20.78 9.56 1.48
N ILE A 84 -19.65 10.26 1.61
CA ILE A 84 -19.51 11.49 2.40
C ILE A 84 -19.28 12.72 1.52
N THR A 85 -19.45 13.91 2.07
CA THR A 85 -19.21 15.16 1.34
C THR A 85 -17.71 15.33 1.05
N THR A 86 -17.40 15.74 -0.18
CA THR A 86 -16.03 16.09 -0.58
C THR A 86 -15.51 17.26 0.26
N LYS A 87 -14.22 17.22 0.58
CA LYS A 87 -13.48 18.30 1.27
C LYS A 87 -12.35 18.78 0.36
N PRO A 88 -11.90 20.03 0.47
CA PRO A 88 -10.67 20.44 -0.18
C PRO A 88 -9.49 19.66 0.36
N LEU A 89 -8.46 19.45 -0.46
CA LEU A 89 -7.21 18.83 -0.05
C LEU A 89 -6.61 19.58 1.14
N ASN A 90 -6.21 18.84 2.18
CA ASN A 90 -5.55 19.43 3.33
C ASN A 90 -4.07 19.71 3.01
N THR A 91 -3.76 20.99 2.79
CA THR A 91 -2.41 21.46 2.47
C THR A 91 -1.42 21.37 3.63
N ASP A 92 -1.86 21.08 4.86
CA ASP A 92 -0.97 20.85 6.01
C ASP A 92 -0.11 19.59 5.85
N PHE A 93 -0.54 18.65 5.00
CA PHE A 93 0.19 17.42 4.67
C PHE A 93 1.11 17.56 3.46
N GLY A 94 0.99 18.67 2.71
CA GLY A 94 1.79 18.94 1.52
C GLY A 94 0.96 19.52 0.38
N GLN A 95 1.65 20.03 -0.63
CA GLN A 95 1.04 20.49 -1.87
C GLN A 95 0.90 19.31 -2.84
N PRO A 96 -0.17 19.29 -3.67
CA PRO A 96 -0.31 18.27 -4.69
C PRO A 96 0.83 18.40 -5.71
N SER A 97 1.50 17.28 -5.97
CA SER A 97 2.55 17.17 -6.98
C SER A 97 2.05 16.27 -8.10
N PRO A 98 2.33 16.61 -9.38
CA PRO A 98 2.04 15.70 -10.47
C PRO A 98 2.83 14.39 -10.30
N PRO A 99 2.31 13.27 -10.84
CA PRO A 99 3.02 12.00 -10.86
C PRO A 99 4.35 12.15 -11.60
N ALA A 100 5.43 11.68 -10.98
CA ALA A 100 6.76 11.64 -11.57
C ALA A 100 7.09 10.22 -12.04
N VAL A 101 7.72 10.11 -13.20
CA VAL A 101 8.17 8.84 -13.78
C VAL A 101 9.69 8.81 -13.76
N ALA A 102 10.25 7.75 -13.19
CA ALA A 102 11.68 7.46 -13.28
C ALA A 102 11.96 6.60 -14.51
N TYR A 103 12.94 6.99 -15.32
CA TYR A 103 13.39 6.22 -16.49
C TYR A 103 14.79 5.68 -16.23
N ILE A 104 15.00 4.40 -16.55
CA ILE A 104 16.33 3.80 -16.62
C ILE A 104 16.82 3.97 -18.06
N ILE A 105 18.02 4.52 -18.21
CA ILE A 105 18.67 4.57 -19.53
C ILE A 105 19.55 3.33 -19.62
N GLU A 106 19.09 2.32 -20.35
CA GLU A 106 19.72 0.99 -20.37
C GLU A 106 21.16 1.03 -20.86
N GLN A 107 21.51 1.96 -21.77
CA GLN A 107 22.87 2.12 -22.28
C GLN A 107 23.88 2.60 -21.22
N ASP A 108 23.40 3.28 -20.17
CA ASP A 108 24.21 3.79 -19.06
C ASP A 108 24.12 2.88 -17.82
N CYS A 109 23.27 1.85 -17.86
CA CYS A 109 23.04 0.94 -16.75
C CYS A 109 24.22 -0.05 -16.59
N ILE A 110 24.91 0.05 -15.45
CA ILE A 110 26.04 -0.83 -15.10
C ILE A 110 25.65 -2.00 -14.17
N GLY A 111 24.35 -2.21 -13.90
CA GLY A 111 23.89 -3.29 -13.01
C GLY A 111 24.23 -3.10 -11.53
N CYS A 112 24.43 -1.86 -11.06
CA CYS A 112 24.88 -1.57 -9.70
C CYS A 112 23.81 -1.72 -8.60
N ILE A 113 22.56 -2.04 -8.95
CA ILE A 113 21.40 -2.24 -8.06
C ILE A 113 21.05 -1.10 -7.09
N LYS A 114 21.69 0.07 -7.17
CA LYS A 114 21.45 1.22 -6.28
C LYS A 114 20.06 1.82 -6.40
N CYS A 115 19.38 1.58 -7.50
CA CYS A 115 18.01 2.02 -7.74
C CYS A 115 16.99 1.18 -6.94
N ILE A 116 17.31 -0.06 -6.56
CA ILE A 116 16.38 -0.97 -5.85
C ILE A 116 16.08 -0.48 -4.42
N PRO A 117 17.05 -0.20 -3.54
CA PRO A 117 16.76 0.22 -2.16
C PRO A 117 15.90 1.49 -1.99
N PRO A 118 16.08 2.56 -2.80
CA PRO A 118 15.23 3.75 -2.69
C PRO A 118 13.89 3.60 -3.42
N CYS A 119 13.66 2.53 -4.18
CA CYS A 119 12.38 2.34 -4.87
C CYS A 119 11.30 1.89 -3.88
N PRO A 120 10.23 2.67 -3.68
CA PRO A 120 9.21 2.35 -2.67
C PRO A 120 8.24 1.22 -3.09
N VAL A 121 8.24 0.86 -4.37
CA VAL A 121 7.22 0.01 -5.01
C VAL A 121 7.80 -1.11 -5.85
N ASP A 122 9.12 -1.32 -5.78
CA ASP A 122 9.84 -2.35 -6.56
C ASP A 122 9.55 -2.27 -8.09
N ALA A 123 9.57 -1.05 -8.64
CA ALA A 123 9.21 -0.77 -10.03
C ALA A 123 10.39 -0.80 -11.03
N ILE A 124 11.48 -1.50 -10.70
CA ILE A 124 12.74 -1.54 -11.46
C ILE A 124 12.98 -2.91 -12.08
#